data_AF-A0A953HPY1-F1
#
_entry.id   AF-A0A953HPY1-F1
#
_cell.length_a   1.000
_cell.length_b   1.000
_cell.length_c   1.000
_cell.angle_alpha   90.00
_cell.angle_beta   90.00
_cell.angle_gamma   90.00
#
_symmetry.space_group_name_H-M   'P 1'
#
loop_
_entity.id
_entity.type
_entity.pdbx_description
1 polymer ?
#
loop_
_entity_poly.entity_id
_entity_poly.type
_entity_poly.pdbx_seq_one_letter_code
_entity_poly.pdbx_strand_id
1 'polypeptide(L)'
;MNASRYDLIIFDYDGVVADSELLNNLVLSELLTECGLATSLEDSLATYMGRRWVDCVPLIEERLGKPLPRPYPCGMDPPLP
;
A
#
# COMPACT_ATOMS: atom_id res chain seq x y z
N MET A 1 -43.36 4.38 -14.32
CA MET A 1 -42.07 5.09 -14.10
C MET A 1 -41.14 4.10 -13.44
N ASN A 2 -40.07 3.70 -14.12
CA ASN A 2 -39.02 2.92 -13.47
C ASN A 2 -38.24 3.90 -12.58
N ALA A 3 -38.51 3.88 -11.28
CA ALA A 3 -37.64 4.56 -10.34
C ALA A 3 -36.32 3.78 -10.31
N SER A 4 -35.24 4.38 -10.81
CA SER A 4 -33.89 3.93 -10.47
C SER A 4 -33.81 3.89 -8.94
N ARG A 5 -33.28 2.81 -8.38
CA ARG A 5 -33.23 2.61 -6.92
C ARG A 5 -32.36 3.68 -6.21
N TYR A 6 -31.51 4.38 -6.96
CA TYR A 6 -30.62 5.42 -6.46
C TYR A 6 -30.55 6.59 -7.45
N ASP A 7 -30.47 7.81 -6.90
CA ASP A 7 -30.35 9.07 -7.65
C ASP A 7 -28.88 9.53 -7.82
N LEU A 8 -27.95 9.01 -7.01
CA LEU A 8 -26.51 9.33 -7.04
C LEU A 8 -25.67 8.14 -6.53
N ILE A 9 -24.53 7.88 -7.18
CA ILE A 9 -23.50 6.94 -6.73
C ILE A 9 -22.16 7.70 -6.70
N ILE A 10 -21.45 7.62 -5.58
CA ILE A 10 -20.10 8.18 -5.42
C ILE A 10 -19.12 7.02 -5.41
N PHE A 11 -18.12 7.09 -6.28
CA PHE A 11 -17.04 6.13 -6.36
C PHE A 11 -15.79 6.73 -5.71
N ASP A 12 -15.10 5.91 -4.93
CA ASP A 12 -13.70 6.18 -4.61
C ASP A 12 -12.86 6.08 -5.90
N TYR A 13 -11.66 6.65 -5.92
CA TYR A 13 -10.77 6.60 -7.08
C TYR A 13 -9.85 5.38 -7.01
N ASP A 14 -9.11 5.24 -5.91
CA ASP A 14 -8.12 4.18 -5.71
C ASP A 14 -8.78 2.82 -5.48
N GLY A 15 -8.35 1.80 -6.24
CA GLY A 15 -8.89 0.44 -6.15
C GLY A 15 -10.32 0.27 -6.71
N VAL A 16 -11.01 1.36 -7.08
CA VAL A 16 -12.38 1.34 -7.61
C VAL A 16 -12.43 1.79 -9.07
N VAL A 17 -11.81 2.93 -9.39
CA VAL A 17 -11.74 3.45 -10.77
C VAL A 17 -10.39 3.15 -11.41
N ALA A 18 -9.31 3.20 -10.63
CA ALA A 18 -7.96 2.84 -11.05
C ALA A 18 -7.46 1.63 -10.24
N ASP A 19 -6.81 0.68 -10.92
CA ASP A 19 -6.12 -0.45 -10.27
C ASP A 19 -4.75 -0.01 -9.71
N SER A 20 -4.77 1.01 -8.86
CA SER A 20 -3.57 1.56 -8.22
C SER A 20 -3.05 0.63 -7.11
N GLU A 21 -3.89 -0.24 -6.55
CA GLU A 21 -3.52 -1.14 -5.46
C GLU A 21 -2.51 -2.21 -5.90
N LEU A 22 -2.73 -2.83 -7.06
CA LEU A 22 -1.80 -3.82 -7.60
C LEU A 22 -0.44 -3.20 -7.91
N LEU A 23 -0.44 -2.03 -8.58
CA LEU A 23 0.79 -1.32 -8.93
C LEU A 23 1.57 -0.87 -7.68
N ASN A 24 0.86 -0.36 -6.68
CA ASN A 24 1.48 0.06 -5.41
C ASN A 24 2.13 -1.13 -4.68
N ASN A 25 1.47 -2.29 -4.65
CA ASN A 25 2.02 -3.48 -4.00
C ASN A 25 3.19 -4.08 -4.78
N LEU A 26 3.21 -3.96 -6.10
CA LEU A 26 4.36 -4.33 -6.93
C LEU A 26 5.58 -3.49 -6.58
N VAL A 27 5.44 -2.16 -6.63
CA VAL A 27 6.52 -1.23 -6.26
C VAL A 27 6.99 -1.47 -4.83
N LEU A 28 6.07 -1.68 -3.89
CA LEU A 28 6.43 -2.01 -2.50
C LEU A 28 7.25 -3.31 -2.42
N SER A 29 6.86 -4.36 -3.13
CA SER A 29 7.57 -5.65 -3.12
C SER A 29 9.00 -5.53 -3.66
N GLU A 30 9.19 -4.72 -4.71
CA GLU A 30 10.49 -4.43 -5.31
C GLU A 30 11.38 -3.65 -4.32
N LEU A 31 10.86 -2.57 -3.73
CA LEU A 31 11.59 -1.75 -2.76
C LEU A 31 11.99 -2.53 -1.50
N LEU A 32 11.10 -3.39 -0.99
CA LEU A 32 11.40 -4.24 0.17
C LEU A 32 12.51 -5.24 -0.16
N THR A 33 12.45 -5.83 -1.36
CA THR A 33 13.48 -6.75 -1.85
C THR A 33 14.83 -6.04 -1.98
N GLU A 34 14.87 -4.82 -2.52
CA GLU A 34 16.08 -3.99 -2.58
C GLU A 34 16.65 -3.63 -1.20
N CYS A 35 15.78 -3.44 -0.20
CA CYS A 35 16.19 -3.18 1.19
C CYS A 35 16.74 -4.43 1.92
N GLY A 36 16.68 -5.60 1.29
CA GLY A 36 17.14 -6.88 1.84
C GLY A 36 16.03 -7.75 2.44
N LEU A 37 14.76 -7.39 2.24
CA LEU A 37 13.60 -8.21 2.61
C LEU A 37 12.98 -8.80 1.36
N ALA A 38 13.42 -10.01 0.96
CA ALA A 38 12.84 -10.73 -0.17
C ALA A 38 11.32 -10.84 -0.02
N THR A 39 10.59 -10.15 -0.89
CA THR A 39 9.13 -10.00 -0.82
C THR A 39 8.55 -10.19 -2.21
N SER A 40 7.66 -11.15 -2.38
CA SER A 40 6.91 -11.30 -3.64
C SER A 40 5.71 -10.35 -3.69
N LEU A 41 5.14 -10.14 -4.88
CA LEU A 41 3.89 -9.39 -5.02
C LEU A 41 2.75 -10.02 -4.21
N GLU A 42 2.66 -11.36 -4.20
CA GLU A 42 1.64 -12.09 -3.43
C GLU A 42 1.80 -11.86 -1.92
N ASP A 43 3.03 -11.92 -1.41
CA ASP A 43 3.33 -11.60 0.00
C ASP A 43 2.96 -10.14 0.32
N SER A 44 3.26 -9.23 -0.60
CA SER A 44 2.98 -7.81 -0.46
C SER A 44 1.47 -7.55 -0.35
N LEU A 45 0.70 -8.11 -1.29
CA LEU A 45 -0.77 -8.04 -1.30
C LEU A 45 -1.36 -8.65 -0.02
N ALA A 46 -0.90 -9.84 0.39
CA ALA A 46 -1.44 -10.52 1.56
C ALA A 46 -1.12 -9.78 2.87
N THR A 47 0.02 -9.10 2.94
CA THR A 47 0.52 -8.52 4.19
C THR A 47 0.16 -7.04 4.33
N TYR A 48 0.26 -6.26 3.25
CA TYR A 48 0.28 -4.79 3.31
C TYR A 48 -0.91 -4.11 2.61
N MET A 49 -1.64 -4.81 1.74
CA MET A 49 -2.80 -4.25 1.07
C MET A 49 -3.86 -3.77 2.08
N GLY A 50 -4.43 -2.59 1.82
CA GLY A 50 -5.44 -1.97 2.67
C GLY A 50 -4.93 -1.43 4.02
N ARG A 51 -3.63 -1.52 4.31
CA ARG A 51 -3.03 -0.95 5.52
C ARG A 51 -2.47 0.44 5.25
N ARG A 52 -2.53 1.30 6.25
CA ARG A 52 -1.84 2.60 6.19
C ARG A 52 -0.35 2.37 6.28
N TRP A 53 0.43 3.19 5.61
CA TRP A 53 1.90 3.10 5.63
C TRP A 53 2.48 3.09 7.05
N VAL A 54 1.97 3.95 7.94
CA VAL A 54 2.37 4.01 9.36
C VAL A 54 2.21 2.68 10.11
N ASP A 55 1.24 1.87 9.71
CA ASP A 55 0.99 0.56 10.30
C ASP A 55 1.88 -0.53 9.66
N CYS A 56 2.32 -0.33 8.41
CA CYS A 56 3.22 -1.25 7.70
C CYS A 56 4.68 -1.13 8.16
N VAL A 57 5.16 0.08 8.47
CA VAL A 57 6.55 0.32 8.91
C VAL A 57 7.00 -0.64 10.02
N PRO A 58 6.32 -0.75 11.18
CA PRO A 58 6.78 -1.62 12.26
C PRO A 58 6.81 -3.09 11.85
N LEU A 59 5.85 -3.56 11.04
CA LEU A 59 5.83 -4.93 10.51
C LEU A 59 7.03 -5.20 9.59
N ILE A 60 7.39 -4.22 8.76
CA ILE A 60 8.54 -4.33 7.86
C ILE A 60 9.84 -4.35 8.66
N GLU A 61 10.01 -3.44 9.62
CA GLU A 61 11.22 -3.37 10.45
C GLU A 61 11.42 -4.64 11.29
N GLU A 62 10.34 -5.23 11.81
CA GLU A 62 10.36 -6.51 12.51
C GLU A 62 10.84 -7.64 11.57
N ARG A 63 10.28 -7.75 10.37
CA ARG A 63 10.67 -8.77 9.38
C ARG A 63 12.09 -8.57 8.85
N LEU A 64 12.51 -7.33 8.70
CA LEU A 64 13.84 -6.95 8.21
C LEU A 64 14.91 -7.11 9.30
N GLY A 65 14.53 -7.12 10.58
CA GLY A 65 15.43 -7.23 11.73
C GLY A 65 16.27 -5.98 12.00
N LYS A 66 15.95 -4.87 11.33
CA LYS A 66 16.62 -3.56 11.48
C LYS A 66 15.64 -2.44 11.08
N PRO A 67 15.89 -1.21 11.55
CA PRO A 67 15.10 -0.06 11.11
C PRO A 67 15.20 0.15 9.59
N LEU A 68 14.10 0.61 8.99
CA LEU A 68 14.10 1.04 7.61
C LEU A 68 14.95 2.32 7.46
N PRO A 69 15.68 2.48 6.34
CA PRO A 69 16.41 3.71 6.08
C PRO A 69 15.44 4.90 5.99
N ARG A 70 15.86 6.03 6.60
CA ARG A 70 15.15 7.31 6.54
C ARG A 70 15.98 8.34 5.74
N PRO A 71 15.34 9.25 4.96
CA PRO A 71 13.91 9.31 4.66
C PRO A 71 13.45 8.08 3.86
N TYR A 72 12.16 7.73 3.96
CA TYR A 72 11.66 6.55 3.25
C TYR A 72 11.77 6.78 1.73
N PRO A 73 12.04 5.73 0.93
CA PRO A 73 12.08 5.87 -0.53
C PRO A 73 10.72 6.34 -1.08
N CYS A 74 10.77 7.16 -2.14
CA CYS A 74 9.60 7.57 -2.95
C CYS A 74 8.43 8.21 -2.17
N GLY A 75 8.70 9.17 -1.28
CA GLY A 75 7.64 9.97 -0.65
C GLY A 75 6.73 9.19 0.30
N MET A 76 7.14 7.99 0.71
CA MET A 76 6.51 7.19 1.75
C MET A 76 6.82 7.75 3.14
N ASP A 77 7.09 9.05 3.28
CA ASP A 77 7.18 9.63 4.60
C ASP A 77 5.75 9.73 5.18
N PRO A 78 5.50 9.23 6.40
CA PRO A 78 4.23 9.49 7.04
C PRO A 78 4.03 11.01 7.12
N PRO A 79 2.79 11.50 6.97
CA PRO A 79 2.53 12.94 7.03
C PRO A 79 3.15 13.50 8.31
N LEU A 80 3.89 14.60 8.16
CA LEU A 80 4.40 15.35 9.31
C LEU A 80 3.22 15.69 10.24
N PRO A 81 3.44 15.69 11.57
CA PRO A 81 2.39 16.03 12.52
C PRO A 81 1.77 17.41 12.27
#